data_AF-A0A9P0PL53-F1
#
_entry.id   AF-A0A9P0PL53-F1
#
_cell.length_a   1.000
_cell.length_b   1.000
_cell.length_c   1.000
_cell.angle_alpha   90.00
_cell.angle_beta   90.00
_cell.angle_gamma   90.00
#
_symmetry.space_group_name_H-M   'P 1'
#
loop_
_entity.id
_entity.type
_entity.pdbx_description
1 polymer ?
#
loop_
_entity_poly.entity_id
_entity_poly.type
_entity_poly.pdbx_seq_one_letter_code
_entity_poly.pdbx_strand_id
1 'polypeptide(L)'
;MIMESASLNKAHQQQRRAEALLRQKKFDECIECHRQAILLLNEASKMTENPRSLESIRLQKMYHEKQIDLMRAKKSQAQIEQYRKSHHLNRKISSNGECDNSEGLEATIYRTIQVHDSLIDYLGKRSGSDNDSLKSYSTSDTDDRQDKDCTTPIVGNKHPKDDSQIIEELKVLSGQLRDSVQCLLVQLDDRNKEIEKLKATINVLESEKQKASAKSSTNGSLKVTDSSGGTSPYVFSPCSELSPDVNEISSIPPLAPLEMPNLDFLSVMKSNNNNAN
;
A
#
# COMPACT_ATOMS: atom_id res chain seq x y z
N MET A 1 30.69 34.84 29.92
CA MET A 1 30.28 33.65 30.71
C MET A 1 28.84 33.70 31.23
N ILE A 2 28.30 34.79 31.79
CA ILE A 2 26.93 34.80 32.39
C ILE A 2 25.80 34.59 31.36
N MET A 3 25.99 35.05 30.11
CA MET A 3 24.95 34.96 29.07
C MET A 3 24.91 33.60 28.35
N GLU A 4 26.06 32.92 28.26
CA GLU A 4 26.22 31.58 27.66
C GLU A 4 25.53 30.51 28.50
N SER A 5 25.59 30.62 29.83
CA SER A 5 24.84 29.75 30.74
C SER A 5 23.34 30.00 30.67
N ALA A 6 22.91 31.24 30.38
CA ALA A 6 21.50 31.59 30.30
C ALA A 6 20.79 30.96 29.08
N SER A 7 21.42 30.91 27.91
CA SER A 7 20.84 30.27 26.71
C SER A 7 20.77 28.74 26.86
N LEU A 8 21.83 28.11 27.38
CA LEU A 8 21.86 26.67 27.63
C LEU A 8 20.83 26.24 28.68
N ASN A 9 20.71 27.00 29.78
CA ASN A 9 19.71 26.73 30.82
C ASN A 9 18.27 26.82 30.29
N LYS A 10 17.99 27.80 29.43
CA LYS A 10 16.68 27.91 28.76
C LYS A 10 16.42 26.73 27.83
N ALA A 11 17.43 26.22 27.12
CA ALA A 11 17.28 25.03 26.28
C ALA A 11 16.87 23.80 27.11
N HIS A 12 17.52 23.57 28.26
CA HIS A 12 17.13 22.49 29.18
C HIS A 12 15.74 22.69 29.80
N GLN A 13 15.32 23.93 30.06
CA GLN A 13 13.95 24.21 30.49
C GLN A 13 12.94 23.80 29.41
N GLN A 14 13.22 24.09 28.14
CA GLN A 14 12.37 23.67 27.03
C GLN A 14 12.32 22.15 26.89
N GLN A 15 13.43 21.44 27.14
CA GLN A 15 13.43 19.98 27.17
C GLN A 15 12.49 19.43 28.26
N ARG A 16 12.58 19.93 29.49
CA ARG A 16 11.68 19.50 30.58
C ARG A 16 10.21 19.79 30.25
N ARG A 17 9.93 20.93 29.61
CA ARG A 17 8.59 21.28 29.14
C ARG A 17 8.10 20.30 28.07
N ALA A 18 8.96 19.95 27.10
CA ALA A 18 8.64 18.99 26.05
C ALA A 18 8.28 17.61 26.65
N GLU A 19 9.02 17.14 27.65
CA GLU A 19 8.74 15.87 28.34
C GLU A 19 7.39 15.87 29.09
N ALA A 20 6.99 17.02 29.65
CA ALA A 20 5.67 17.17 30.26
C ALA A 20 4.54 17.14 29.21
N LEU A 21 4.73 17.79 28.07
CA LEU A 21 3.78 17.81 26.96
C LEU A 21 3.65 16.44 26.28
N LEU A 22 4.74 15.68 26.18
CA LEU A 22 4.74 14.31 25.68
C LEU A 22 3.86 13.39 26.54
N ARG A 23 3.92 13.52 27.87
CA ARG A 23 3.02 12.78 28.78
C ARG A 23 1.55 13.11 28.55
N GLN A 24 1.25 14.33 28.11
CA GLN A 24 -0.10 14.78 27.76
C GLN A 24 -0.49 14.46 26.31
N LYS A 25 0.35 13.76 25.54
CA LYS A 25 0.17 13.44 24.11
C LYS A 25 0.00 14.68 23.20
N LYS A 26 0.46 15.85 23.65
CA LYS A 26 0.46 17.10 22.89
C LYS A 26 1.69 17.17 21.99
N PHE A 27 1.68 16.40 20.90
CA PHE A 27 2.86 16.23 20.04
C PHE A 27 3.32 17.52 19.35
N ASP A 28 2.39 18.37 18.92
CA ASP A 28 2.73 19.62 18.23
C ASP A 28 3.44 20.62 19.17
N GLU A 29 2.90 20.83 20.37
CA GLU A 29 3.54 21.68 21.38
C GLU A 29 4.91 21.14 21.81
N CYS A 30 5.07 19.81 21.85
CA CYS A 30 6.35 19.15 22.14
C CYS A 30 7.40 19.42 21.04
N ILE A 31 7.01 19.32 19.77
CA ILE A 31 7.89 19.62 18.63
C ILE A 31 8.37 21.07 18.68
N GLU A 32 7.47 22.02 19.00
CA GLU A 32 7.84 23.42 19.14
C GLU A 32 8.84 23.67 20.28
N CYS A 33 8.68 22.98 21.42
CA CYS A 33 9.65 23.07 22.52
C CYS A 33 11.06 22.59 22.09
N HIS A 34 11.14 21.49 21.33
CA HIS A 34 12.42 21.02 20.79
C HIS A 34 13.02 21.94 19.72
N ARG A 35 12.18 22.56 18.87
CA ARG A 35 12.63 23.61 17.93
C ARG A 35 13.22 24.82 18.66
N GLN A 36 12.53 25.29 19.70
CA GLN A 36 13.03 26.39 20.54
C GLN A 36 14.34 26.03 21.24
N ALA A 37 14.49 24.79 21.72
CA ALA A 37 15.75 24.33 22.30
C ALA A 37 16.90 24.37 21.28
N ILE A 38 16.67 23.95 20.02
CA ILE A 38 17.66 24.03 18.94
C ILE A 38 18.08 25.48 18.67
N LEU A 39 17.14 26.43 18.65
CA LEU A 39 17.45 27.84 18.45
C LEU A 39 18.35 28.39 19.56
N LEU A 40 18.02 28.08 20.82
CA LEU A 40 18.81 28.48 21.98
C LEU A 40 20.20 27.83 22.00
N LEU A 41 20.32 26.57 21.56
CA LEU A 41 21.61 25.88 21.40
C LEU A 41 22.45 26.49 20.27
N ASN A 42 21.85 26.91 19.16
CA ASN A 42 22.58 27.64 18.11
C ASN A 42 23.08 28.99 18.63
N GLU A 43 22.30 29.70 19.44
CA GLU A 43 22.74 30.93 20.10
C GLU A 43 23.92 30.66 21.05
N ALA A 44 23.83 29.62 21.88
CA ALA A 44 24.93 29.18 22.73
C ALA A 44 26.20 28.85 21.92
N SER A 45 26.07 28.14 20.79
CA SER A 45 27.22 27.78 19.95
C SER A 45 27.95 28.97 19.35
N LYS A 46 27.28 30.11 19.16
CA LYS A 46 27.92 31.34 18.64
C LYS A 46 28.72 32.06 19.73
N MET A 47 28.42 31.80 20.99
CA MET A 47 29.02 32.49 22.15
C MET A 47 30.22 31.72 22.72
N THR A 48 30.40 30.46 22.33
CA THR A 48 31.46 29.58 22.82
C THR A 48 32.52 29.35 21.74
N GLU A 49 33.79 29.58 22.06
CA GLU A 49 34.91 29.31 21.15
C GLU A 49 35.63 27.99 21.46
N ASN A 50 35.30 27.35 22.60
CA ASN A 50 35.93 26.10 23.00
C ASN A 50 35.44 24.93 22.12
N PRO A 51 36.35 24.20 21.44
CA PRO A 51 35.98 23.11 20.53
C PRO A 51 35.25 21.96 21.23
N ARG A 52 35.58 21.65 22.48
CA ARG A 52 34.87 20.60 23.24
C ARG A 52 33.43 20.99 23.55
N SER A 53 33.20 22.25 23.91
CA SER A 53 31.86 22.76 24.20
C SER A 53 31.02 22.85 22.92
N LEU A 54 31.61 23.29 21.80
CA LEU A 54 30.96 23.30 20.50
C LEU A 54 30.49 21.91 20.07
N GLU A 55 31.34 20.89 20.23
CA GLU A 55 30.96 19.51 19.93
C GLU A 55 29.83 19.02 20.85
N SER A 56 29.87 19.35 22.14
CA SER A 56 28.77 19.03 23.07
C SER A 56 27.44 19.66 22.63
N ILE A 57 27.45 20.94 22.26
CA ILE A 57 26.26 21.67 21.80
C ILE A 57 25.74 21.06 20.48
N ARG A 58 26.64 20.67 19.57
CA ARG A 58 26.30 19.99 18.31
C ARG A 58 25.57 18.68 18.58
N LEU A 59 26.07 17.85 19.50
CA LEU A 59 25.44 16.60 19.88
C LEU A 59 24.05 16.82 20.50
N GLN A 60 23.90 17.83 21.35
CA GLN A 60 22.60 18.20 21.93
C GLN A 60 21.59 18.66 20.87
N LYS A 61 22.05 19.42 19.87
CA LYS A 61 21.21 19.81 18.73
C LYS A 61 20.73 18.59 17.94
N MET A 62 21.64 17.68 17.60
CA MET A 62 21.29 16.43 16.91
C MET A 62 20.31 15.58 17.72
N TYR A 63 20.44 15.57 19.05
CA TYR A 63 19.46 14.92 19.93
C TYR A 63 18.07 15.53 19.75
N HIS A 64 17.93 16.86 19.78
CA HIS A 64 16.63 17.51 19.61
C HIS A 64 16.04 17.33 18.22
N GLU A 65 16.86 17.28 17.17
CA GLU A 65 16.42 16.95 15.80
C GLU A 65 15.82 15.53 15.76
N LYS A 66 16.52 14.54 16.32
CA LYS A 66 16.00 13.16 16.44
C LYS A 66 14.72 13.09 17.28
N GLN A 67 14.61 13.88 18.35
CA GLN A 67 13.38 13.93 19.15
C GLN A 67 12.20 14.48 18.36
N ILE A 68 12.40 15.50 17.52
CA ILE A 68 11.35 16.03 16.64
C ILE A 68 10.83 14.93 15.71
N ASP A 69 11.72 14.15 15.10
CA ASP A 69 11.32 13.07 14.18
C ASP A 69 10.56 11.96 14.92
N LEU A 70 11.01 11.60 16.13
CA LEU A 70 10.29 10.67 16.99
C LEU A 70 8.88 11.20 17.34
N MET A 71 8.73 12.49 17.63
CA MET A 71 7.43 13.09 17.93
C MET A 71 6.51 13.10 16.71
N ARG A 72 7.03 13.36 15.50
CA ARG A 72 6.28 13.26 14.25
C ARG A 72 5.78 11.84 14.00
N ALA A 73 6.63 10.84 14.19
CA ALA A 73 6.27 9.44 14.07
C ALA A 73 5.17 9.06 15.07
N LYS A 74 5.32 9.45 16.36
CA LYS A 74 4.31 9.20 17.40
C LYS A 74 2.98 9.90 17.10
N LYS A 75 3.01 11.12 16.57
CA LYS A 75 1.80 11.85 16.14
C LYS A 75 1.06 11.08 15.04
N SER A 76 1.77 10.65 14.00
CA SER A 76 1.22 9.87 12.90
C SER A 76 0.61 8.56 13.41
N GLN A 77 1.34 7.82 14.25
CA GLN A 77 0.86 6.57 14.85
C GLN A 77 -0.41 6.77 15.68
N ALA A 78 -0.46 7.82 16.51
CA ALA A 78 -1.64 8.13 17.30
C ALA A 78 -2.87 8.47 16.42
N GLN A 79 -2.66 9.16 15.30
CA GLN A 79 -3.73 9.47 14.35
C GLN A 79 -4.27 8.21 13.65
N ILE A 80 -3.37 7.30 13.23
CA ILE A 80 -3.74 6.01 12.65
C ILE A 80 -4.53 5.17 13.67
N GLU A 81 -4.08 5.12 14.92
CA GLU A 81 -4.78 4.39 15.99
C GLU A 81 -6.19 4.95 16.24
N GLN A 82 -6.35 6.28 16.26
CA GLN A 82 -7.66 6.92 16.36
C GLN A 82 -8.56 6.56 15.18
N TYR A 83 -8.04 6.62 13.95
CA TYR A 83 -8.79 6.21 12.76
C TYR A 83 -9.22 4.73 12.83
N ARG A 84 -8.32 3.83 13.25
CA ARG A 84 -8.64 2.40 13.45
C ARG A 84 -9.72 2.19 14.50
N LYS A 85 -9.68 2.92 15.62
CA LYS A 85 -10.71 2.84 16.68
C LYS A 85 -12.07 3.32 16.18
N SER A 86 -12.13 4.45 15.47
CA SER A 86 -13.37 4.94 14.87
C SER A 86 -13.94 3.97 13.84
N HIS A 87 -13.08 3.38 13.00
CA HIS A 87 -13.50 2.41 11.98
C HIS A 87 -13.95 1.08 12.59
N HIS A 88 -13.33 0.64 13.69
CA HIS A 88 -13.78 -0.54 14.45
C HIS A 88 -15.13 -0.29 15.14
N LEU A 89 -15.35 0.93 15.65
CA LEU A 89 -16.63 1.30 16.26
C LEU A 89 -17.76 1.36 15.22
N ASN A 90 -17.49 1.94 14.04
CA ASN A 90 -18.45 1.90 12.92
C ASN A 90 -18.75 0.48 12.44
N ARG A 91 -17.76 -0.42 12.41
CA ARG A 91 -17.97 -1.84 12.09
C ARG A 91 -18.89 -2.53 13.10
N LYS A 92 -18.78 -2.20 14.40
CA LYS A 92 -19.65 -2.74 15.47
C LYS A 92 -21.07 -2.17 15.44
N ILE A 93 -21.23 -0.90 15.06
CA ILE A 93 -22.58 -0.28 14.91
C ILE A 93 -23.28 -0.84 13.67
N SER A 94 -22.53 -1.11 12.60
CA SER A 94 -23.06 -1.72 11.37
C SER A 94 -23.31 -3.24 11.49
N SER A 95 -22.81 -3.90 12.54
CA SER A 95 -23.01 -5.34 12.77
C SER A 95 -24.19 -5.68 13.70
N ASN A 96 -25.02 -4.71 14.06
CA ASN A 96 -26.30 -4.96 14.76
C ASN A 96 -27.48 -5.09 13.79
N GLY A 97 -27.26 -4.95 12.49
CA GLY A 97 -28.21 -5.30 11.44
C GLY A 97 -27.69 -6.48 10.67
N GLU A 98 -28.35 -7.62 10.84
CA GLU A 98 -28.27 -8.81 9.98
C GLU A 98 -26.93 -9.57 10.01
N CYS A 99 -26.89 -10.53 10.94
CA CYS A 99 -26.15 -11.77 10.76
C CYS A 99 -26.64 -12.44 9.47
N ASP A 100 -25.94 -12.19 8.38
CA ASP A 100 -26.01 -13.05 7.21
C ASP A 100 -24.64 -13.72 7.02
N ASN A 101 -24.69 -15.04 6.89
CA ASN A 101 -23.56 -15.96 6.94
C ASN A 101 -22.67 -15.84 5.70
N SER A 102 -21.97 -14.72 5.58
CA SER A 102 -20.81 -14.59 4.71
C SER A 102 -19.73 -13.91 5.54
N GLU A 103 -18.88 -14.69 6.20
CA GLU A 103 -17.52 -14.21 6.45
C GLU A 103 -16.99 -13.79 5.08
N GLY A 104 -17.05 -12.49 4.79
CA GLY A 104 -16.64 -11.97 3.49
C GLY A 104 -15.24 -12.47 3.19
N LEU A 105 -14.98 -12.83 1.94
CA LEU A 105 -13.71 -13.39 1.47
C LEU A 105 -12.48 -12.68 2.08
N GLU A 106 -12.56 -11.36 2.25
CA GLU A 106 -11.59 -10.52 2.95
C GLU A 106 -11.25 -11.02 4.38
N ALA A 107 -12.25 -11.33 5.20
CA ALA A 107 -12.07 -11.85 6.56
C ALA A 107 -11.42 -13.24 6.56
N THR A 108 -11.78 -14.10 5.61
CA THR A 108 -11.15 -15.42 5.42
C THR A 108 -9.69 -15.26 5.00
N ILE A 109 -9.38 -14.34 4.08
CA ILE A 109 -8.02 -14.04 3.64
C ILE A 109 -7.17 -13.57 4.83
N TYR A 110 -7.65 -12.60 5.61
CA TYR A 110 -6.90 -12.10 6.76
C TYR A 110 -6.72 -13.16 7.86
N ARG A 111 -7.73 -13.99 8.14
CA ARG A 111 -7.59 -15.10 9.08
C ARG A 111 -6.54 -16.11 8.61
N THR A 112 -6.53 -16.42 7.32
CA THR A 112 -5.58 -17.36 6.72
C THR A 112 -4.14 -16.83 6.80
N ILE A 113 -3.93 -15.56 6.47
CA ILE A 113 -2.64 -14.88 6.61
C ILE A 113 -2.17 -14.93 8.07
N GLN A 114 -3.06 -14.68 9.03
CA GLN A 114 -2.71 -14.69 10.45
C GLN A 114 -2.30 -16.07 10.96
N VAL A 115 -3.01 -17.12 10.56
CA VAL A 115 -2.66 -18.52 10.89
C VAL A 115 -1.31 -18.89 10.27
N HIS A 116 -1.10 -18.51 9.00
CA HIS A 116 0.15 -18.75 8.29
C HIS A 116 1.35 -18.07 8.98
N ASP A 117 1.23 -16.80 9.36
CA ASP A 117 2.30 -16.07 10.05
C ASP A 117 2.61 -16.65 11.44
N SER A 118 1.58 -17.11 12.15
CA SER A 118 1.75 -17.78 13.45
C SER A 118 2.52 -19.10 13.30
N LEU A 119 2.27 -19.85 12.23
CA LEU A 119 2.99 -21.08 11.93
C LEU A 119 4.45 -20.80 11.55
N ILE A 120 4.71 -19.78 10.72
CA ILE A 120 6.06 -19.39 10.34
C ILE A 120 6.86 -18.95 11.58
N ASP A 121 6.25 -18.18 12.48
CA ASP A 121 6.90 -17.74 13.72
C ASP A 121 7.20 -18.92 14.64
N TYR A 122 6.26 -19.88 14.75
CA TYR A 122 6.46 -21.11 15.50
C TYR A 122 7.60 -21.98 14.93
N LEU A 123 7.69 -22.11 13.61
CA LEU A 123 8.79 -22.83 12.95
C LEU A 123 10.13 -22.12 13.13
N GLY A 124 10.16 -20.79 13.03
CA GLY A 124 11.37 -20.00 13.28
C GLY A 124 11.88 -20.12 14.72
N LYS A 125 10.97 -20.19 15.70
CA LYS A 125 11.34 -20.35 17.12
C LYS A 125 11.90 -21.73 17.45
N ARG A 126 11.39 -22.80 16.81
CA ARG A 126 11.89 -24.16 17.03
C ARG A 126 13.25 -24.42 16.37
N SER A 127 13.56 -23.75 15.26
CA SER A 127 14.84 -23.92 14.56
C SER A 127 16.03 -23.28 15.32
N GLY A 128 15.78 -22.36 16.26
CA GLY A 128 16.83 -21.64 17.01
C GLY A 128 17.12 -22.12 18.44
N SER A 129 16.37 -23.07 18.99
CA SER A 129 16.44 -23.39 20.44
C SER A 129 17.36 -24.57 20.80
N ASP A 130 17.59 -25.54 19.90
CA ASP A 130 18.12 -26.85 20.34
C ASP A 130 19.41 -27.31 19.64
N ASN A 131 20.24 -26.38 19.14
CA ASN A 131 21.49 -26.74 18.44
C ASN A 131 22.80 -26.30 19.13
N ASP A 132 22.77 -26.08 20.46
CA ASP A 132 23.97 -25.75 21.25
C ASP A 132 24.38 -26.87 22.24
N SER A 133 23.84 -28.09 22.10
CA SER A 133 24.05 -29.19 23.04
C SER A 133 24.63 -30.48 22.42
N LEU A 134 25.43 -30.36 21.36
CA LEU A 134 26.27 -31.46 20.86
C LEU A 134 27.73 -31.00 20.68
N LYS A 135 28.32 -30.50 21.76
CA LYS A 135 29.78 -30.55 21.95
C LYS A 135 30.12 -31.93 22.51
N SER A 136 30.00 -32.96 21.68
CA SER A 136 30.45 -34.31 22.02
C SER A 136 31.97 -34.31 22.11
N TYR A 137 32.46 -34.30 23.35
CA TYR A 137 33.68 -34.93 23.85
C TYR A 137 34.37 -35.82 22.80
N SER A 138 35.27 -35.24 22.01
CA SER A 138 36.24 -36.01 21.24
C SER A 138 37.46 -36.17 22.12
N THR A 139 37.56 -37.36 22.70
CA THR A 139 38.70 -37.88 23.44
C THR A 139 39.97 -37.67 22.62
N SER A 140 40.96 -37.04 23.23
CA SER A 140 42.34 -36.99 22.74
C SER A 140 42.91 -38.40 22.74
N ASP A 141 43.02 -39.00 21.55
CA ASP A 141 43.79 -40.22 21.31
C ASP A 141 45.29 -39.90 21.33
N THR A 142 46.01 -40.66 22.15
CA THR A 142 47.44 -40.92 22.01
C THR A 142 47.69 -41.92 20.89
N ASP A 143 48.65 -41.55 20.05
CA ASP A 143 49.57 -42.37 19.25
C ASP A 143 49.16 -43.04 17.91
N ASP A 144 50.00 -42.65 16.93
CA ASP A 144 50.60 -43.44 15.85
C ASP A 144 49.91 -43.61 14.47
N ARG A 145 50.43 -42.79 13.53
CA ARG A 145 51.08 -43.15 12.25
C ARG A 145 50.28 -43.39 10.95
N GLN A 146 50.83 -42.72 9.92
CA GLN A 146 50.96 -43.02 8.48
C GLN A 146 49.98 -42.39 7.45
N ASP A 147 50.52 -41.38 6.76
CA ASP A 147 50.59 -41.17 5.30
C ASP A 147 49.38 -41.51 4.41
N LYS A 148 48.81 -40.49 3.74
CA LYS A 148 48.94 -40.28 2.28
C LYS A 148 48.07 -39.13 1.78
N ASP A 149 48.69 -38.27 0.98
CA ASP A 149 48.08 -37.19 0.21
C ASP A 149 46.86 -37.62 -0.61
N CYS A 150 45.78 -36.83 -0.53
CA CYS A 150 44.77 -36.77 -1.57
C CYS A 150 44.14 -35.36 -1.61
N THR A 151 44.81 -34.46 -2.32
CA THR A 151 44.18 -33.26 -2.88
C THR A 151 43.07 -33.67 -3.84
N THR A 152 41.82 -33.52 -3.41
CA THR A 152 40.67 -33.43 -4.32
C THR A 152 40.09 -32.02 -4.22
N PRO A 153 39.73 -31.40 -5.35
CA PRO A 153 39.18 -30.05 -5.36
C PRO A 153 37.85 -30.06 -4.62
N ILE A 154 37.66 -29.09 -3.74
CA ILE A 154 36.42 -28.80 -3.04
C ILE A 154 35.34 -28.56 -4.10
N VAL A 155 34.63 -29.63 -4.44
CA VAL A 155 33.41 -29.60 -5.23
C VAL A 155 32.41 -28.79 -4.41
N GLY A 156 31.93 -27.70 -4.99
CA GLY A 156 30.92 -26.84 -4.42
C GLY A 156 29.60 -27.59 -4.26
N ASN A 157 29.50 -28.39 -3.20
CA ASN A 157 28.24 -28.90 -2.72
C ASN A 157 27.45 -27.69 -2.26
N LYS A 158 26.48 -27.26 -3.08
CA LYS A 158 25.39 -26.40 -2.63
C LYS A 158 24.76 -27.17 -1.46
N HIS A 159 25.06 -26.77 -0.23
CA HIS A 159 24.38 -27.31 0.92
C HIS A 159 22.87 -27.17 0.65
N PRO A 160 22.07 -28.22 0.88
CA PRO A 160 20.63 -28.06 0.89
C PRO A 160 20.31 -26.91 1.84
N LYS A 161 19.46 -25.97 1.39
CA LYS A 161 19.17 -24.75 2.15
C LYS A 161 18.80 -25.11 3.59
N ASP A 162 19.43 -24.46 4.56
CA ASP A 162 19.12 -24.67 5.97
C ASP A 162 17.65 -24.29 6.23
N ASP A 163 16.95 -25.09 7.04
CA ASP A 163 15.54 -24.83 7.37
C ASP A 163 15.32 -23.41 7.89
N SER A 164 16.30 -22.85 8.61
CA SER A 164 16.31 -21.46 9.06
C SER A 164 16.26 -20.45 7.90
N GLN A 165 17.04 -20.68 6.84
CA GLN A 165 17.06 -19.86 5.63
C GLN A 165 15.73 -19.97 4.87
N ILE A 166 15.16 -21.18 4.79
CA ILE A 166 13.84 -21.39 4.15
C ILE A 166 12.73 -20.66 4.92
N ILE A 167 12.76 -20.70 6.25
CA ILE A 167 11.80 -19.99 7.10
C ILE A 167 11.93 -18.48 6.92
N GLU A 168 13.14 -17.93 6.81
CA GLU A 168 13.36 -16.51 6.54
C GLU A 168 12.84 -16.10 5.15
N GLU A 169 13.14 -16.88 4.11
CA GLU A 169 12.59 -16.66 2.76
C GLU A 169 11.05 -16.69 2.77
N LEU A 170 10.45 -17.63 3.53
CA LEU A 170 9.00 -17.74 3.68
C LEU A 170 8.40 -16.54 4.44
N LYS A 171 9.10 -15.98 5.45
CA LYS A 171 8.69 -14.75 6.14
C LYS A 171 8.65 -13.57 5.16
N VAL A 172 9.68 -13.42 4.33
CA VAL A 172 9.78 -12.35 3.34
C VAL A 172 8.67 -12.49 2.31
N LEU A 173 8.46 -13.69 1.76
CA LEU A 173 7.42 -13.95 0.77
C LEU A 173 6.00 -13.73 1.33
N SER A 174 5.73 -14.19 2.57
CA SER A 174 4.48 -13.92 3.28
C SER A 174 4.24 -12.40 3.41
N GLY A 175 5.30 -11.64 3.70
CA GLY A 175 5.25 -10.17 3.70
C GLY A 175 4.87 -9.56 2.37
N GLN A 176 5.53 -9.96 1.29
CA GLN A 176 5.23 -9.46 -0.05
C GLN A 176 3.80 -9.79 -0.48
N LEU A 177 3.29 -10.98 -0.15
CA LEU A 177 1.92 -11.37 -0.42
C LEU A 177 0.92 -10.45 0.31
N ARG A 178 1.18 -10.13 1.58
CA ARG A 178 0.36 -9.18 2.35
C ARG A 178 0.33 -7.81 1.69
N ASP A 179 1.49 -7.29 1.30
CA ASP A 179 1.61 -5.97 0.67
C ASP A 179 0.83 -5.93 -0.66
N SER A 180 0.90 -7.01 -1.44
CA SER A 180 0.14 -7.18 -2.68
C SER A 180 -1.37 -7.23 -2.42
N VAL A 181 -1.84 -8.05 -1.47
CA VAL A 181 -3.25 -8.13 -1.09
C VAL A 181 -3.77 -6.77 -0.62
N GLN A 182 -2.98 -6.06 0.19
CA GLN A 182 -3.32 -4.71 0.66
C GLN A 182 -3.46 -3.72 -0.50
N CYS A 183 -2.52 -3.75 -1.46
CA CYS A 183 -2.58 -2.92 -2.66
C CYS A 183 -3.82 -3.21 -3.51
N LEU A 184 -4.17 -4.49 -3.68
CA LEU A 184 -5.36 -4.89 -4.42
C LEU A 184 -6.65 -4.41 -3.74
N LEU A 185 -6.73 -4.47 -2.41
CA LEU A 185 -7.88 -3.95 -1.67
C LEU A 185 -8.04 -2.44 -1.84
N VAL A 186 -6.93 -1.68 -1.78
CA VAL A 186 -6.95 -0.22 -2.04
C VAL A 186 -7.41 0.06 -3.48
N GLN A 187 -6.91 -0.70 -4.45
CA GLN A 187 -7.33 -0.54 -5.86
C GLN A 187 -8.81 -0.86 -6.05
N LEU A 188 -9.33 -1.91 -5.40
CA LEU A 188 -10.75 -2.24 -5.43
C LEU A 188 -11.61 -1.13 -4.83
N ASP A 189 -11.21 -0.56 -3.70
CA ASP A 189 -11.90 0.57 -3.09
C ASP A 189 -11.94 1.79 -4.01
N ASP A 190 -10.83 2.09 -4.70
CA ASP A 190 -10.77 3.22 -5.62
C ASP A 190 -11.61 2.98 -6.88
N ARG A 191 -11.62 1.76 -7.42
CA ARG A 191 -12.53 1.37 -8.51
C ARG A 191 -13.99 1.44 -8.08
N ASN A 192 -14.32 1.00 -6.87
CA ASN A 192 -15.68 1.10 -6.33
C ASN A 192 -16.13 2.56 -6.19
N LYS A 193 -15.27 3.45 -5.68
CA LYS A 193 -15.57 4.90 -5.64
C LYS A 193 -15.76 5.49 -7.04
N GLU A 194 -14.95 5.07 -8.01
CA GLU A 194 -15.07 5.49 -9.40
C GLU A 194 -16.40 5.02 -10.00
N ILE A 195 -16.78 3.77 -9.79
CA ILE A 195 -18.08 3.23 -10.18
C ILE A 195 -19.23 4.04 -9.56
N GLU A 196 -19.16 4.35 -8.27
CA GLU A 196 -20.20 5.15 -7.60
C GLU A 196 -20.29 6.57 -8.17
N LYS A 197 -19.15 7.21 -8.48
CA LYS A 197 -19.13 8.51 -9.17
C LYS A 197 -19.76 8.41 -10.57
N LEU A 198 -19.40 7.40 -11.35
CA LEU A 198 -19.94 7.19 -12.69
C LEU A 198 -21.45 6.94 -12.64
N LYS A 199 -21.94 6.08 -11.73
CA LYS A 199 -23.37 5.87 -11.50
C LYS A 199 -24.10 7.17 -11.14
N ALA A 200 -23.51 7.99 -10.26
CA ALA A 200 -24.10 9.29 -9.92
C ALA A 200 -24.17 10.23 -11.13
N THR A 201 -23.11 10.30 -11.96
CA THR A 201 -23.12 11.11 -13.19
C THR A 201 -24.16 10.63 -14.20
N ILE A 202 -24.30 9.31 -14.38
CA ILE A 202 -25.32 8.72 -15.25
C ILE A 202 -26.71 9.11 -14.77
N ASN A 203 -26.99 8.98 -13.47
CA ASN A 203 -28.28 9.34 -12.90
C ASN A 203 -28.63 10.83 -13.11
N VAL A 204 -27.67 11.74 -12.93
CA VAL A 204 -27.87 13.17 -13.22
C VAL A 204 -28.20 13.39 -14.70
N LEU A 205 -27.41 12.82 -15.61
CA LEU A 205 -27.61 12.96 -17.05
C LEU A 205 -28.95 12.34 -17.51
N GLU A 206 -29.34 11.19 -16.95
CA GLU A 206 -30.64 10.58 -17.21
C GLU A 206 -31.79 11.47 -16.74
N SER A 207 -31.66 12.10 -15.55
CA SER A 207 -32.65 13.04 -15.04
C SER A 207 -32.76 14.32 -15.89
N GLU A 208 -31.64 14.81 -16.44
CA GLU A 208 -31.61 15.94 -17.37
C GLU A 208 -32.25 15.59 -18.72
N LYS A 209 -31.95 14.41 -19.26
CA LYS A 209 -32.54 13.89 -20.49
C LYS A 209 -34.06 13.73 -20.36
N GLN A 210 -34.55 13.23 -19.21
CA GLN A 210 -35.98 13.12 -18.94
C GLN A 210 -36.65 14.49 -18.85
N LYS A 211 -36.01 15.48 -18.20
CA LYS A 211 -36.51 16.87 -18.14
C LYS A 211 -36.51 17.55 -19.52
N ALA A 212 -35.52 17.29 -20.35
CA ALA A 212 -35.45 17.82 -21.72
C ALA A 212 -36.54 17.19 -22.63
N SER A 213 -36.78 15.88 -22.51
CA SER A 213 -37.88 15.19 -23.18
C SER A 213 -39.26 15.72 -22.75
N ALA A 214 -39.47 15.94 -21.46
CA ALA A 214 -40.73 16.49 -20.94
C ALA A 214 -41.00 17.94 -21.39
N LYS A 215 -39.96 18.77 -21.56
CA LYS A 215 -40.08 20.13 -22.13
C LYS A 215 -40.32 20.14 -23.65
N SER A 216 -39.88 19.12 -24.38
CA SER A 216 -40.19 18.97 -25.81
C SER A 216 -41.65 18.53 -26.02
N SER A 217 -42.14 17.60 -25.17
CA SER A 217 -43.50 17.08 -25.27
C SER A 217 -44.61 18.09 -24.93
N THR A 218 -44.31 19.15 -24.17
CA THR A 218 -45.27 20.21 -23.82
C THR A 218 -45.46 21.26 -24.93
N ASN A 219 -44.59 21.30 -25.94
CA ASN A 219 -44.70 22.25 -27.07
C ASN A 219 -45.21 21.61 -28.37
N GLY A 220 -45.60 20.32 -28.36
CA GLY A 220 -45.95 19.54 -29.55
C GLY A 220 -47.44 19.16 -29.71
N SER A 221 -48.37 19.83 -29.03
CA SER A 221 -49.80 19.51 -29.14
C SER A 221 -50.58 20.55 -29.96
N LEU A 222 -50.32 20.60 -31.27
CA LEU A 222 -51.32 21.00 -32.26
C LEU A 222 -51.60 19.77 -33.15
N LYS A 223 -52.53 18.92 -32.71
CA LYS A 223 -53.21 17.99 -33.60
C LYS A 223 -54.25 18.79 -34.39
N VAL A 224 -53.91 19.18 -35.61
CA VAL A 224 -54.90 19.55 -36.62
C VAL A 224 -55.26 18.26 -37.35
N THR A 225 -56.45 17.74 -37.08
CA THR A 225 -57.11 16.77 -37.94
C THR A 225 -58.14 17.54 -38.75
N ASP A 226 -57.82 17.89 -39.99
CA ASP A 226 -58.83 18.23 -40.98
C ASP A 226 -58.90 17.15 -42.05
N SER A 227 -60.08 16.54 -42.09
CA SER A 227 -60.53 15.69 -43.17
C SER A 227 -60.49 16.47 -44.50
N SER A 228 -59.96 15.86 -45.55
CA SER A 228 -60.72 15.67 -46.80
C SER A 228 -59.96 14.81 -47.83
N GLY A 229 -60.67 13.80 -48.34
CA GLY A 229 -60.71 13.51 -49.79
C GLY A 229 -59.58 12.71 -50.44
N GLY A 230 -59.76 11.38 -50.48
CA GLY A 230 -59.77 10.64 -51.74
C GLY A 230 -58.46 10.14 -52.37
N THR A 231 -58.49 8.83 -52.68
CA THR A 231 -57.80 8.13 -53.79
C THR A 231 -56.27 7.91 -53.70
N SER A 232 -55.85 6.69 -53.35
CA SER A 232 -55.00 5.79 -54.18
C SER A 232 -54.51 4.58 -53.35
N PRO A 233 -54.38 3.36 -53.94
CA PRO A 233 -54.26 2.11 -53.21
C PRO A 233 -52.81 1.63 -53.14
N TYR A 234 -52.13 1.83 -52.01
CA TYR A 234 -50.97 1.01 -51.66
C TYR A 234 -51.09 0.59 -50.21
N VAL A 235 -51.37 -0.70 -50.03
CA VAL A 235 -51.23 -1.43 -48.78
C VAL A 235 -49.73 -1.61 -48.55
N PHE A 236 -49.16 -1.03 -47.50
CA PHE A 236 -47.89 -1.49 -46.96
C PHE A 236 -47.96 -1.61 -45.44
N SER A 237 -47.48 -2.77 -44.99
CA SER A 237 -47.56 -3.34 -43.65
C SER A 237 -46.89 -2.52 -42.55
N PRO A 238 -47.28 -2.74 -41.27
CA PRO A 238 -46.72 -2.05 -40.12
C PRO A 238 -45.49 -2.79 -39.60
N CYS A 239 -44.29 -2.23 -39.80
CA CYS A 239 -43.09 -2.63 -39.06
C CYS A 239 -42.08 -1.47 -38.99
N SER A 240 -41.65 -1.15 -37.76
CA SER A 240 -40.39 -0.46 -37.42
C SER A 240 -40.32 1.07 -37.55
N GLU A 241 -40.97 1.78 -36.64
CA GLU A 241 -40.58 3.16 -36.25
C GLU A 241 -39.96 3.15 -34.83
N LEU A 242 -38.74 2.61 -34.71
CA LEU A 242 -37.80 2.92 -33.63
C LEU A 242 -36.38 2.82 -34.19
N SER A 243 -36.02 3.75 -35.07
CA SER A 243 -34.62 3.99 -35.45
C SER A 243 -34.45 5.48 -35.72
N PRO A 244 -33.58 6.21 -34.98
CA PRO A 244 -33.32 7.61 -35.28
C PRO A 244 -32.46 7.72 -36.53
N ASP A 245 -32.84 8.67 -37.39
CA ASP A 245 -32.18 9.03 -38.64
C ASP A 245 -30.65 9.14 -38.51
N VAL A 246 -29.95 8.37 -39.34
CA VAL A 246 -28.54 8.52 -39.66
C VAL A 246 -28.46 9.26 -40.98
N ASN A 247 -28.39 10.58 -40.93
CA ASN A 247 -28.03 11.40 -42.10
C ASN A 247 -26.65 12.04 -41.89
N GLU A 248 -25.82 11.86 -42.92
CA GLU A 248 -24.54 12.50 -43.23
C GLU A 248 -23.25 11.72 -42.88
N ILE A 249 -22.94 10.81 -43.82
CA ILE A 249 -21.60 10.32 -44.10
C ILE A 249 -20.83 11.45 -44.80
N SER A 250 -19.82 12.01 -44.13
CA SER A 250 -18.68 12.64 -44.81
C SER A 250 -17.38 11.96 -44.34
N SER A 251 -17.04 10.88 -45.05
CA SER A 251 -15.72 10.27 -45.23
C SER A 251 -14.82 10.08 -43.99
N ILE A 252 -14.88 8.90 -43.38
CA ILE A 252 -13.76 8.37 -42.59
C ILE A 252 -12.64 8.00 -43.58
N PRO A 253 -11.39 8.47 -43.42
CA PRO A 253 -10.29 8.06 -44.28
C PRO A 253 -10.04 6.55 -44.13
N PRO A 254 -9.66 5.84 -45.22
CA PRO A 254 -9.38 4.41 -45.14
C PRO A 254 -8.24 4.18 -44.13
N LEU A 255 -8.55 3.42 -43.08
CA LEU A 255 -7.57 3.02 -42.07
C LEU A 255 -6.50 2.16 -42.73
N ALA A 256 -5.23 2.42 -42.39
CA ALA A 256 -4.12 1.59 -42.85
C ALA A 256 -4.35 0.13 -42.40
N PRO A 257 -4.00 -0.87 -43.22
CA PRO A 257 -4.10 -2.27 -42.83
C PRO A 257 -3.35 -2.51 -41.52
N LEU A 258 -4.01 -3.15 -40.56
CA LEU A 258 -3.35 -3.59 -39.33
C LEU A 258 -2.39 -4.73 -39.68
N GLU A 259 -1.09 -4.44 -39.73
CA GLU A 259 -0.07 -5.48 -39.74
C GLU A 259 0.02 -6.09 -38.34
N MET A 260 -0.47 -7.32 -38.21
CA MET A 260 -0.21 -8.11 -37.01
C MET A 260 1.29 -8.46 -36.97
N PRO A 261 1.94 -8.34 -35.80
CA PRO A 261 3.31 -8.82 -35.64
C PRO A 261 3.37 -10.31 -35.94
N ASN A 262 4.34 -10.72 -36.76
CA ASN A 262 4.55 -12.11 -37.08
C ASN A 262 5.12 -12.81 -35.84
N LEU A 263 4.25 -13.50 -35.10
CA LEU A 263 4.61 -14.21 -33.88
C LEU A 263 5.25 -15.55 -34.27
N ASP A 264 6.58 -15.59 -34.28
CA ASP A 264 7.37 -16.79 -34.57
C ASP A 264 7.41 -17.74 -33.36
N PHE A 265 6.35 -18.53 -33.17
CA PHE A 265 6.26 -19.54 -32.10
C PHE A 265 7.31 -20.67 -32.23
N LEU A 266 7.98 -20.77 -33.37
CA LEU A 266 9.05 -21.74 -33.60
C LEU A 266 10.35 -21.41 -32.84
N SER A 267 10.60 -20.14 -32.48
CA SER A 267 11.79 -19.78 -31.70
C SER A 267 11.68 -20.25 -30.24
N VAL A 268 10.47 -20.21 -29.67
CA VAL A 268 10.19 -20.63 -28.29
C VAL A 268 10.32 -22.15 -28.12
N MET A 269 9.93 -22.92 -29.13
CA MET A 269 10.07 -24.39 -29.11
C MET A 269 11.52 -24.85 -29.32
N LYS A 270 12.35 -24.07 -30.05
CA LYS A 270 13.75 -24.45 -30.32
C LYS A 270 14.68 -24.21 -29.14
N SER A 271 14.35 -23.25 -28.26
CA SER A 271 15.10 -23.00 -27.03
C SER A 271 14.95 -24.10 -25.97
N ASN A 272 13.90 -24.92 -26.02
CA ASN A 272 13.70 -26.02 -25.08
C ASN A 272 14.39 -27.33 -25.49
N ASN A 273 14.85 -27.46 -26.74
CA ASN A 273 15.43 -28.71 -27.23
C ASN A 273 16.97 -28.74 -27.27
N ASN A 274 17.64 -27.66 -26.87
CA ASN A 274 19.11 -27.61 -26.79
C ASN A 274 19.67 -27.88 -25.38
N ASN A 275 18.82 -28.26 -24.41
CA ASN A 275 19.24 -28.66 -23.05
C ASN A 275 19.12 -30.17 -22.78
N ALA A 276 18.96 -30.96 -23.84
CA ALA A 276 18.99 -32.43 -23.76
C ALA A 276 19.92 -33.00 -24.83
N ASN A 277 21.23 -32.82 -24.60
CA ASN A 277 22.29 -33.75 -25.01
C ASN A 277 23.55 -33.45 -24.21
#